data_AF-A0A7C5Q5J2-F1
#
_entry.id   AF-A0A7C5Q5J2-F1
#
_cell.length_a   1.000
_cell.length_b   1.000
_cell.length_c   1.000
_cell.angle_alpha   90.00
_cell.angle_beta   90.00
_cell.angle_gamma   90.00
#
_symmetry.space_group_name_H-M   'P 1'
#
loop_
_entity.id
_entity.type
_entity.pdbx_description
1 polymer ?
#
loop_
_entity_poly.entity_id
_entity_poly.type
_entity_poly.pdbx_seq_one_letter_code
_entity_poly.pdbx_strand_id
1 'polypeptide(L)' 'MLTEKIQERFPTLEHLPEGGEYPQFIVPAESLREVALALRDEPDFAFDYLFCLTGVDWPEEGRFEV' A
#
# COMPACT_ATOMS: atom_id res chain seq x y z
N MET A 1 -13.55 -9.35 0.45
CA MET A 1 -13.15 -8.24 1.35
C MET A 1 -12.13 -7.36 0.62
N LEU A 2 -11.95 -6.08 0.99
CA LEU A 2 -11.04 -5.16 0.28
C LEU A 2 -9.61 -5.72 0.17
N THR A 3 -9.10 -6.28 1.26
CA THR A 3 -7.77 -6.90 1.33
C THR A 3 -7.59 -8.05 0.35
N GLU A 4 -8.60 -8.91 0.21
CA GLU A 4 -8.58 -10.04 -0.73
C GLU A 4 -8.51 -9.55 -2.18
N LYS A 5 -9.29 -8.51 -2.53
CA LYS A 5 -9.23 -7.91 -3.88
C LYS A 5 -7.86 -7.32 -4.19
N ILE A 6 -7.23 -6.65 -3.22
CA ILE A 6 -5.88 -6.09 -3.39
C ILE A 6 -4.86 -7.23 -3.56
N GLN A 7 -4.95 -8.31 -2.78
CA GLN A 7 -4.07 -9.48 -2.93
C GLN A 7 -4.31 -10.24 -4.24
N GLU A 8 -5.54 -10.35 -4.71
CA GLU A 8 -5.84 -10.94 -6.03
C GLU A 8 -5.22 -10.11 -7.17
N ARG A 9 -5.31 -8.77 -7.08
CA ARG A 9 -4.74 -7.85 -8.07
C ARG A 9 -3.22 -7.75 -7.99
N PHE A 10 -2.66 -7.87 -6.78
CA PHE A 10 -1.24 -7.74 -6.48
C PHE A 10 -0.77 -8.87 -5.56
N PRO A 11 -0.60 -10.10 -6.10
CA PRO A 11 -0.31 -11.29 -5.30
C PRO A 11 1.05 -11.28 -4.61
N THR A 12 1.93 -10.35 -5.00
CA THR A 12 3.28 -10.20 -4.44
C THR A 12 3.37 -9.16 -3.32
N LEU A 13 2.32 -8.39 -3.04
CA LEU A 13 2.33 -7.44 -1.93
C LEU A 13 2.18 -8.18 -0.60
N GLU A 14 3.05 -7.85 0.35
CA GLU A 14 2.95 -8.36 1.70
C GLU A 14 1.84 -7.63 2.44
N HIS A 15 0.82 -8.36 2.88
CA HIS A 15 -0.24 -7.81 3.73
C HIS A 15 0.22 -7.84 5.19
N LEU A 16 0.02 -6.72 5.91
CA LEU A 16 0.34 -6.58 7.33
C LEU A 16 -0.94 -6.73 8.18
N PRO A 17 -1.27 -7.95 8.66
CA PRO A 17 -2.52 -8.20 9.38
C PRO A 17 -2.60 -7.51 10.75
N GLU A 18 -1.47 -7.06 11.30
CA GLU A 18 -1.40 -6.35 12.59
C GLU A 18 -1.44 -4.81 12.43
N GLY A 19 -1.68 -4.29 11.22
CA GLY A 19 -1.67 -2.85 10.92
C GLY A 19 -2.77 -2.01 11.58
N GLY A 20 -3.70 -2.62 12.32
CA GLY A 20 -4.77 -1.91 13.03
C GLY A 20 -6.09 -1.86 12.25
N GLU A 21 -6.76 -0.69 12.24
CA GLU A 21 -8.14 -0.54 11.75
C GLU A 21 -8.26 -0.60 10.22
N TYR A 22 -7.18 -0.33 9.48
CA TYR A 22 -7.18 -0.24 8.03
C TYR A 22 -6.24 -1.29 7.40
N PRO A 23 -6.54 -1.81 6.19
CA PRO A 23 -5.64 -2.71 5.47
C PRO A 23 -4.29 -2.03 5.19
N GLN A 24 -3.21 -2.75 5.47
CA GLN A 24 -1.85 -2.26 5.24
C GLN A 24 -1.05 -3.25 4.39
N PHE A 25 -0.27 -2.72 3.46
CA PHE A 25 0.54 -3.51 2.54
C PHE A 25 1.94 -2.91 2.41
N ILE A 26 2.97 -3.74 2.37
CA ILE A 26 4.31 -3.31 1.96
C ILE A 26 4.37 -3.34 0.44
N VAL A 27 4.67 -2.19 -0.16
CA VAL A 27 4.80 -2.02 -1.60
C VAL A 27 6.27 -1.77 -1.96
N PRO A 28 6.89 -2.61 -2.81
CA PRO A 28 8.21 -2.32 -3.36
C PRO A 28 8.22 -0.95 -4.06
N ALA A 29 9.29 -0.16 -3.87
CA ALA A 29 9.35 1.21 -4.36
C ALA A 29 9.15 1.31 -5.89
N GLU A 30 9.67 0.33 -6.64
CA GLU A 30 9.52 0.20 -8.08
C GLU A 30 8.07 -0.05 -8.53
N SER A 31 7.25 -0.64 -7.67
CA SER A 31 5.85 -0.99 -7.95
C SER A 31 4.87 0.08 -7.50
N LEU A 32 5.30 1.05 -6.69
CA LEU A 32 4.43 2.09 -6.11
C LEU A 32 3.57 2.79 -7.16
N ARG A 33 4.15 3.13 -8.30
CA ARG A 33 3.43 3.83 -9.37
C ARG A 33 2.28 2.97 -9.94
N GLU A 34 2.53 1.69 -10.20
CA GLU A 34 1.50 0.79 -10.73
C GLU A 34 0.38 0.61 -9.70
N VAL A 35 0.75 0.34 -8.45
CA VAL A 35 -0.20 0.11 -7.36
C VAL A 35 -1.07 1.34 -7.14
N ALA A 36 -0.47 2.54 -7.03
CA ALA A 36 -1.22 3.77 -6.81
C ALA A 36 -2.18 4.10 -7.97
N LEU A 37 -1.78 3.84 -9.22
CA LEU A 37 -2.65 4.04 -10.38
C LEU A 37 -3.83 3.07 -10.37
N ALA A 38 -3.59 1.79 -10.09
CA ALA A 38 -4.68 0.81 -10.00
C ALA A 38 -5.66 1.15 -8.89
N LEU A 39 -5.16 1.48 -7.69
CA LEU A 39 -6.00 1.87 -6.56
C LEU A 39 -6.85 3.11 -6.87
N ARG A 40 -6.32 4.07 -7.64
CA ARG A 40 -7.05 5.28 -8.05
C ARG A 40 -8.05 5.02 -9.18
N ASP A 41 -7.62 4.33 -10.24
CA ASP A 41 -8.31 4.29 -11.53
C ASP A 41 -9.23 3.06 -11.69
N GLU A 42 -8.96 1.95 -10.99
CA GLU A 42 -9.79 0.75 -11.10
C GLU A 42 -11.10 0.93 -10.31
N PRO A 43 -12.27 0.68 -10.92
CA PRO A 43 -13.58 0.89 -10.29
C PRO A 43 -13.81 0.09 -9.00
N ASP A 44 -13.07 -1.01 -8.82
CA ASP A 44 -13.16 -1.88 -7.65
C ASP A 44 -12.52 -1.29 -6.38
N PHE A 45 -11.66 -0.28 -6.51
CA PHE A 45 -10.96 0.39 -5.41
C PHE A 45 -11.38 1.86 -5.30
N ALA A 46 -11.28 2.61 -6.41
CA ALA A 46 -11.68 4.02 -6.52
C ALA A 46 -11.10 4.95 -5.41
N PHE A 47 -9.84 4.76 -5.03
CA PHE A 47 -9.13 5.60 -4.05
C PHE A 47 -8.67 6.91 -4.71
N ASP A 48 -9.59 7.84 -4.87
CA ASP A 48 -9.36 9.15 -5.52
C ASP A 48 -8.86 10.25 -4.58
N TYR A 49 -8.73 9.96 -3.29
CA TYR A 49 -8.31 10.90 -2.26
C TYR A 49 -7.10 10.39 -1.46
N LEU A 50 -5.98 11.11 -1.56
CA LEU A 50 -4.79 10.91 -0.73
C LEU A 50 -4.97 11.64 0.61
N PHE A 51 -5.23 10.89 1.68
CA PHE A 51 -5.44 11.46 3.01
C PHE A 51 -4.14 11.99 3.63
N CYS A 52 -3.06 11.21 3.58
CA CYS A 52 -1.78 11.54 4.20
C CYS A 52 -0.62 10.88 3.44
N LEU A 53 0.50 11.59 3.29
CA LEU A 53 1.77 11.07 2.80
C LEU A 53 2.85 11.46 3.81
N THR A 54 3.39 10.46 4.50
CA THR A 54 4.34 10.65 5.62
C THR A 54 5.50 9.70 5.45
N GLY A 55 6.69 10.10 5.89
CA GLY A 55 7.85 9.23 5.93
C GLY A 55 8.31 8.98 7.36
N VAL A 56 8.85 7.79 7.61
CA VAL A 56 9.51 7.42 8.87
C VAL A 56 10.96 7.06 8.57
N ASP A 57 11.87 7.65 9.33
CA ASP A 57 13.30 7.33 9.32
C ASP A 57 13.60 6.29 10.40
N TRP A 58 14.20 5.17 10.00
CA TRP A 58 14.68 4.12 10.88
C TRP A 58 16.21 4.10 10.83
N PRO A 59 16.91 5.03 11.52
CA PRO A 59 18.34 5.24 11.34
C PRO A 59 19.20 4.06 11.79
N GLU A 60 18.74 3.29 12.78
CA GLU A 60 19.42 2.08 13.25
C GLU A 60 19.38 0.96 12.19
N GLU A 61 18.38 0.98 11.32
CA GLU A 61 18.17 0.01 10.24
C GLU A 61 18.70 0.53 8.88
N GLY A 62 19.12 1.80 8.81
CA GLY A 62 19.51 2.44 7.56
C GLY A 62 18.39 2.47 6.53
N ARG A 63 17.13 2.62 6.98
CA ARG A 63 15.92 2.41 6.18
C ARG A 63 14.98 3.60 6.31
N PHE A 64 14.33 3.96 5.20
CA PHE A 64 13.24 4.93 5.16
C PHE A 64 11.98 4.24 4.65
N GLU A 65 10.86 4.48 5.32
CA GLU A 65 9.53 4.06 4.89
C GLU A 65 8.71 5.29 4.55
N VAL A 66 7.87 5.20 3.51
CA VAL A 66 6.92 6.23 3.09
C VAL A 66 5.59 5.56 2.79
#